data_AF-A0A521W7W1-F1
#
_entry.id   AF-A0A521W7W1-F1
#
_cell.length_a   1.000
_cell.length_b   1.000
_cell.length_c   1.000
_cell.angle_alpha   90.00
_cell.angle_beta   90.00
_cell.angle_gamma   90.00
#
_symmetry.space_group_name_H-M   'P 1'
#
loop_
_entity.id
_entity.type
_entity.pdbx_description
1 polymer ?
#
loop_
_entity_poly.entity_id
_entity_poly.type
_entity_poly.pdbx_seq_one_letter_code
_entity_poly.pdbx_strand_id
1 'polypeptide(L)'
;TAQYGGQAQATLERQAAQPQLTPMSVVEMFMPRNLFGAFVGNDRDRLGDVLPLILFAILVGAAATSLPHDERVRLRSGLQVVTDLMTRIVNFALALAPFAVPAMIYSVVVRIGWDIVLALGAFVLGCLAVMVLHLFGTMSLWLRLFTRRRPLEFWRQLRPVLVTAFSTSSSAATLPTALATARAPLGLRPTVSGFVLPLGATMNMAGTALYEGCVVLFVAQIFGIELGLGQQLTLLLLAVISAVAVAAIPGGSLPLIAGLLVAFGIPPEGIGIILGVDRLLDMARTTVNVGADLVTAAIVDEGTQASGPPAGASA
;
A
#
# COMPACT_ATOMS: atom_id res chain seq x y z
N THR A 1 -23.38 -12.77 -20.46
CA THR A 1 -22.77 -11.79 -21.40
C THR A 1 -23.22 -10.36 -21.15
N ALA A 2 -24.49 -10.07 -20.82
CA ALA A 2 -24.95 -8.70 -20.55
C ALA A 2 -24.49 -8.06 -19.22
N GLN A 3 -24.18 -8.87 -18.19
CA GLN A 3 -23.87 -8.37 -16.84
C GLN A 3 -22.40 -7.90 -16.67
N TYR A 4 -21.51 -8.33 -17.57
CA TYR A 4 -20.08 -7.97 -17.55
C TYR A 4 -19.78 -6.68 -18.33
N GLY A 5 -20.51 -6.42 -19.42
CA GLY A 5 -20.40 -5.16 -20.16
C GLY A 5 -20.82 -3.93 -19.35
N GLY A 6 -21.83 -4.08 -18.48
CA GLY A 6 -22.29 -3.00 -17.60
C GLY A 6 -21.28 -2.61 -16.52
N GLN A 7 -20.49 -3.56 -16.02
CA GLN A 7 -19.42 -3.25 -15.05
C GLN A 7 -18.19 -2.64 -15.72
N ALA A 8 -17.88 -3.04 -16.96
CA ALA A 8 -16.84 -2.40 -17.77
C ALA A 8 -17.23 -0.95 -18.12
N GLN A 9 -18.46 -0.69 -18.55
CA GLN A 9 -18.97 0.68 -18.79
C GLN A 9 -19.00 1.53 -17.51
N ALA A 10 -19.45 0.98 -16.38
CA ALA A 10 -19.40 1.70 -15.10
C ALA A 10 -17.95 2.02 -14.64
N THR A 11 -16.97 1.23 -15.07
CA THR A 11 -15.54 1.48 -14.81
C THR A 11 -14.98 2.54 -15.75
N LEU A 12 -15.41 2.57 -17.02
CA LEU A 12 -15.06 3.60 -18.02
C LEU A 12 -15.67 4.97 -17.65
N GLU A 13 -16.92 5.01 -17.19
CA GLU A 13 -17.54 6.26 -16.70
C GLU A 13 -16.87 6.78 -15.42
N ARG A 14 -16.39 5.89 -14.54
CA ARG A 14 -15.58 6.26 -13.37
C ARG A 14 -14.18 6.74 -13.74
N GLN A 15 -13.57 6.25 -14.82
CA GLN A 15 -12.31 6.78 -15.35
C GLN A 15 -12.47 8.19 -15.92
N ALA A 16 -13.59 8.48 -16.61
CA ALA A 16 -13.91 9.84 -17.06
C ALA A 16 -14.12 10.82 -15.88
N ALA A 17 -14.42 10.30 -14.69
CA ALA A 17 -14.59 11.07 -13.46
C ALA A 17 -13.32 11.14 -12.57
N GLN A 18 -12.20 10.53 -12.97
CA GLN A 18 -10.94 10.72 -12.24
C GLN A 18 -10.35 12.09 -12.59
N PRO A 19 -10.03 12.93 -11.61
CA PRO A 19 -9.47 14.25 -11.87
C PRO A 19 -8.15 14.10 -12.62
N GLN A 20 -8.04 14.75 -13.78
CA GLN A 20 -6.77 14.88 -14.49
C GLN A 20 -5.72 15.43 -13.53
N LEU A 21 -4.53 14.81 -13.49
CA LEU A 21 -3.40 15.25 -12.67
C LEU A 21 -2.90 16.63 -13.15
N THR A 22 -3.60 17.66 -12.71
CA THR A 22 -3.21 19.06 -12.89
C THR A 22 -2.40 19.49 -11.67
N PRO A 23 -1.55 20.52 -11.79
CA PRO A 23 -0.85 21.07 -10.62
C PRO A 23 -1.82 21.44 -9.48
N MET A 24 -3.03 21.89 -9.83
CA MET A 24 -4.08 22.19 -8.85
C MET A 24 -4.66 20.93 -8.19
N SER A 25 -4.91 19.85 -8.94
CA SER A 25 -5.41 18.61 -8.33
C SER A 25 -4.38 17.96 -7.40
N VAL A 26 -3.08 18.12 -7.70
CA VAL A 26 -2.00 17.69 -6.78
C VAL A 26 -2.07 18.51 -5.49
N VAL A 27 -2.19 19.84 -5.56
CA VAL A 27 -2.33 20.69 -4.37
C VAL A 27 -3.59 20.35 -3.57
N GLU A 28 -4.72 20.11 -4.23
CA GLU A 28 -5.96 19.69 -3.58
C GLU A 28 -5.84 18.33 -2.88
N MET A 29 -5.00 17.43 -3.40
CA MET A 29 -4.70 16.14 -2.78
C MET A 29 -3.93 16.27 -1.45
N PHE A 30 -3.15 17.35 -1.29
CA PHE A 30 -2.44 17.66 -0.04
C PHE A 30 -3.27 18.53 0.90
N MET A 31 -4.10 19.43 0.37
CA MET A 31 -4.86 20.42 1.14
C MET A 31 -6.36 20.34 0.83
N PRO A 32 -7.12 19.49 1.55
CA PRO A 32 -8.52 19.29 1.27
C PRO A 32 -9.31 20.53 1.66
N ARG A 33 -10.37 20.83 0.90
CA ARG A 33 -11.30 21.91 1.21
C ARG A 33 -12.05 21.67 2.53
N ASN A 34 -12.12 20.42 3.00
CA ASN A 34 -12.77 20.03 4.25
C ASN A 34 -11.98 18.91 4.97
N LEU A 35 -11.28 19.28 6.05
CA LEU A 35 -10.53 18.35 6.91
C LEU A 35 -11.42 17.35 7.65
N PHE A 36 -12.63 17.75 8.07
CA PHE A 36 -13.59 16.83 8.69
C PHE A 36 -14.09 15.80 7.68
N GLY A 37 -14.31 16.20 6.43
CA GLY A 37 -14.62 15.29 5.32
C GLY A 37 -13.49 14.28 5.06
N ALA A 38 -12.24 14.74 5.11
CA ALA A 38 -11.08 13.85 5.00
C ALA A 38 -10.98 12.85 6.16
N PHE A 39 -11.48 13.18 7.35
CA PHE A 39 -11.48 12.27 8.50
C PHE A 39 -12.62 11.24 8.46
N VAL A 40 -13.83 11.65 8.09
CA VAL A 40 -15.03 10.80 8.09
C VAL A 40 -15.15 9.97 6.81
N GLY A 41 -14.53 10.41 5.73
CA GLY A 41 -14.77 9.89 4.39
C GLY A 41 -15.99 10.56 3.74
N ASN A 42 -15.91 10.77 2.43
CA ASN A 42 -17.02 11.36 1.67
C ASN A 42 -18.11 10.32 1.29
N ASP A 43 -17.81 9.03 1.45
CA ASP A 43 -18.69 7.90 1.15
C ASP A 43 -18.57 6.81 2.24
N ARG A 44 -19.63 6.01 2.43
CA ARG A 44 -19.65 4.87 3.38
C ARG A 44 -18.59 3.80 3.10
N ASP A 45 -18.14 3.68 1.86
CA ASP A 45 -17.21 2.64 1.41
C ASP A 45 -15.76 3.13 1.27
N ARG A 46 -15.47 4.40 1.60
CA ARG A 46 -14.13 5.00 1.47
C ARG A 46 -13.59 5.38 2.84
N LEU A 47 -12.47 4.76 3.22
CA LEU A 47 -11.63 5.25 4.32
C LEU A 47 -11.18 6.68 3.98
N GLY A 48 -11.20 7.57 4.96
CA GLY A 48 -10.84 8.98 4.80
C GLY A 48 -9.48 9.21 4.13
N ASP A 49 -9.29 10.38 3.52
CA ASP A 49 -8.10 10.71 2.74
C ASP A 49 -6.85 10.81 3.65
N VAL A 50 -5.99 9.78 3.59
CA VAL A 50 -4.86 9.64 4.50
C VAL A 50 -3.81 10.75 4.31
N LEU A 51 -3.51 11.15 3.07
CA LEU A 51 -2.46 12.12 2.77
C LEU A 51 -2.76 13.53 3.33
N PRO A 52 -3.96 14.09 3.15
CA PRO A 52 -4.40 15.28 3.87
C PRO A 52 -4.25 15.22 5.39
N LEU A 53 -4.63 14.08 5.99
CA LEU A 53 -4.55 13.89 7.43
C LEU A 53 -3.09 13.87 7.91
N ILE A 54 -2.17 13.34 7.11
CA ILE A 54 -0.72 13.41 7.37
C ILE A 54 -0.24 14.86 7.35
N LEU A 55 -0.57 15.63 6.30
CA LEU A 55 -0.15 17.04 6.21
C LEU A 55 -0.70 17.84 7.40
N PHE A 56 -1.97 17.65 7.72
CA PHE A 56 -2.59 18.28 8.88
C PHE A 56 -1.90 17.87 10.18
N ALA A 57 -1.60 16.59 10.40
CA ALA A 57 -0.89 16.12 11.57
C ALA A 57 0.51 16.74 11.70
N ILE A 58 1.23 16.94 10.59
CA ILE A 58 2.53 17.63 10.56
C ILE A 58 2.36 19.10 10.93
N LEU A 59 1.37 19.80 10.36
CA LEU A 59 1.09 21.20 10.68
C LEU A 59 0.70 21.38 12.15
N VAL A 60 -0.16 20.50 12.69
CA VAL A 60 -0.50 20.47 14.12
C VAL A 60 0.73 20.20 14.97
N GLY A 61 1.57 19.24 14.57
CA GLY A 61 2.83 18.95 15.25
C GLY A 61 3.79 20.14 15.26
N ALA A 62 3.93 20.83 14.12
CA ALA A 62 4.75 22.04 13.98
C ALA A 62 4.20 23.18 14.84
N ALA A 63 2.88 23.45 14.78
CA ALA A 63 2.23 24.45 15.63
C ALA A 63 2.39 24.13 17.13
N ALA A 64 2.28 22.85 17.51
CA ALA A 64 2.46 22.40 18.89
C ALA A 64 3.87 22.66 19.43
N THR A 65 4.91 22.79 18.58
CA THR A 65 6.26 23.16 19.04
C THR A 65 6.31 24.57 19.61
N SER A 66 5.43 25.46 19.15
CA SER A 66 5.33 26.86 19.59
C SER A 66 4.59 27.04 20.92
N LEU A 67 3.90 26.00 21.41
CA LEU A 67 3.16 26.05 22.66
C LEU A 67 4.10 26.10 23.89
N PRO A 68 3.62 26.67 25.02
CA PRO A 68 4.32 26.59 26.30
C PRO A 68 4.63 25.14 26.68
N HIS A 69 5.74 24.93 27.39
CA HIS A 69 6.26 23.60 27.71
C HIS A 69 5.18 22.67 28.31
N ASP A 70 4.44 23.15 29.30
CA ASP A 70 3.45 22.33 30.02
C ASP A 70 2.25 21.94 29.16
N GLU A 71 1.80 22.84 28.28
CA GLU A 71 0.71 22.57 27.33
C GLU A 71 1.16 21.56 26.27
N ARG A 72 2.37 21.73 25.74
CA ARG A 72 2.98 20.83 24.76
C ARG A 72 3.15 19.41 25.33
N VAL A 73 3.58 19.28 26.58
CA VAL A 73 3.72 17.98 27.25
C VAL A 73 2.35 17.32 27.45
N ARG A 74 1.33 18.06 27.90
CA ARG A 74 -0.03 17.54 28.05
C ARG A 74 -0.60 17.04 26.72
N LEU A 75 -0.51 17.85 25.66
CA LEU A 75 -0.97 17.48 24.32
C LEU A 75 -0.27 16.21 23.83
N ARG A 76 1.07 16.16 23.93
CA ARG A 76 1.85 14.98 23.54
C ARG A 76 1.44 13.73 24.31
N SER A 77 1.23 13.85 25.63
CA SER A 77 0.84 12.72 26.47
C SER A 77 -0.54 12.19 26.09
N GLY A 78 -1.51 13.07 25.80
CA GLY A 78 -2.85 12.69 25.34
C GLY A 78 -2.79 11.95 23.99
N LEU A 79 -2.04 12.47 23.02
CA LEU A 79 -1.86 11.83 21.71
C LEU A 79 -1.16 10.47 21.82
N GLN A 80 -0.22 10.33 22.76
CA GLN A 80 0.45 9.06 23.04
C GLN A 80 -0.55 8.02 23.57
N VAL A 81 -1.39 8.39 24.54
CA VAL A 81 -2.44 7.50 25.08
C VAL A 81 -3.39 7.04 23.98
N VAL A 82 -3.81 7.93 23.09
CA VAL A 82 -4.64 7.56 21.93
C VAL A 82 -3.92 6.54 21.04
N THR A 83 -2.63 6.74 20.78
CA THR A 83 -1.87 5.79 19.95
C THR A 83 -1.74 4.41 20.61
N ASP A 84 -1.51 4.37 21.92
CA ASP A 84 -1.41 3.12 22.68
C ASP A 84 -2.77 2.39 22.73
N LEU A 85 -3.87 3.13 22.85
CA LEU A 85 -5.23 2.58 22.78
C LEU A 85 -5.51 1.96 21.42
N MET A 86 -5.20 2.67 20.33
CA MET A 86 -5.36 2.15 18.97
C MET A 86 -4.50 0.90 18.74
N THR A 87 -3.27 0.90 19.26
CA THR A 87 -2.38 -0.28 19.22
C THR A 87 -3.01 -1.48 19.91
N ARG A 88 -3.73 -1.27 21.02
CA ARG A 88 -4.41 -2.35 21.74
C ARG A 88 -5.60 -2.93 20.97
N ILE A 89 -6.37 -2.07 20.29
CA ILE A 89 -7.46 -2.49 19.40
C ILE A 89 -6.92 -3.37 18.26
N VAL A 90 -5.80 -2.99 17.69
CA VAL A 90 -5.11 -3.77 16.65
C VAL A 90 -4.71 -5.15 17.16
N ASN A 91 -4.20 -5.25 18.38
CA ASN A 91 -3.85 -6.54 18.96
C ASN A 91 -5.07 -7.48 19.08
N PHE A 92 -6.27 -6.94 19.33
CA PHE A 92 -7.50 -7.74 19.30
C PHE A 92 -7.84 -8.22 17.88
N ALA A 93 -7.68 -7.36 16.88
CA ALA A 93 -7.87 -7.75 15.48
C ALA A 93 -6.86 -8.84 15.05
N LEU A 94 -5.60 -8.74 15.49
CA LEU A 94 -4.57 -9.75 15.24
C LEU A 94 -4.90 -11.11 15.87
N ALA A 95 -5.59 -11.14 17.00
CA ALA A 95 -6.05 -12.38 17.60
C ALA A 95 -7.10 -13.12 16.73
N LEU A 96 -7.83 -12.38 15.88
CA LEU A 96 -8.79 -12.93 14.93
C LEU A 96 -8.15 -13.36 13.60
N ALA A 97 -6.95 -12.87 13.29
CA ALA A 97 -6.24 -13.17 12.04
C ALA A 97 -6.10 -14.67 11.73
N PRO A 98 -5.79 -15.58 12.69
CA PRO A 98 -5.68 -17.02 12.42
C PRO A 98 -6.95 -17.65 11.84
N PHE A 99 -8.13 -17.07 12.11
CA PHE A 99 -9.42 -17.54 11.60
C PHE A 99 -9.86 -16.76 10.35
N ALA A 100 -9.57 -15.46 10.30
CA ALA A 100 -9.93 -14.60 9.17
C ALA A 100 -9.15 -14.94 7.88
N VAL A 101 -7.85 -15.23 7.99
CA VAL A 101 -7.00 -15.51 6.81
C VAL A 101 -7.50 -16.74 6.05
N PRO A 102 -7.71 -17.91 6.69
CA PRO A 102 -8.14 -19.11 5.96
C PRO A 102 -9.57 -18.95 5.41
N ALA A 103 -10.47 -18.27 6.12
CA ALA A 103 -11.83 -18.00 5.67
C ALA A 103 -11.86 -17.11 4.42
N MET A 104 -11.00 -16.09 4.37
CA MET A 104 -10.83 -15.24 3.19
C MET A 104 -10.32 -16.05 1.99
N ILE A 105 -9.29 -16.88 2.17
CA ILE A 105 -8.75 -17.75 1.11
C ILE A 105 -9.84 -18.71 0.60
N TYR A 106 -10.57 -19.37 1.51
CA TYR A 106 -11.67 -20.28 1.15
C TYR A 106 -12.76 -19.59 0.32
N SER A 107 -13.18 -18.38 0.73
CA SER A 107 -14.23 -17.64 0.03
C SER A 107 -13.89 -17.31 -1.43
N VAL A 108 -12.60 -17.14 -1.73
CA VAL A 108 -12.10 -16.89 -3.09
C VAL A 108 -12.17 -18.17 -3.91
N VAL A 109 -11.69 -19.29 -3.37
CA VAL A 109 -11.68 -20.58 -4.05
C VAL A 109 -13.10 -21.02 -4.43
N VAL A 110 -14.08 -20.82 -3.54
CA VAL A 110 -15.48 -21.20 -3.77
C VAL A 110 -16.17 -20.37 -4.86
N ARG A 111 -15.86 -19.08 -4.96
CA ARG A 111 -16.54 -18.18 -5.92
C ARG A 111 -16.09 -18.38 -7.37
N ILE A 112 -14.87 -18.84 -7.58
CA ILE A 112 -14.20 -18.78 -8.89
C ILE A 112 -14.10 -20.17 -9.56
N GLY A 113 -14.12 -21.24 -8.78
CA GLY A 113 -14.02 -22.60 -9.30
C GLY A 113 -12.58 -23.00 -9.66
N TRP A 114 -12.29 -24.30 -9.59
CA TRP A 114 -10.92 -24.82 -9.73
C TRP A 114 -10.36 -24.75 -11.16
N ASP A 115 -11.24 -24.75 -12.17
CA ASP A 115 -10.83 -24.89 -13.57
C ASP A 115 -10.17 -23.61 -14.14
N ILE A 116 -10.67 -22.43 -13.73
CA ILE A 116 -10.10 -21.12 -14.12
C ILE A 116 -8.74 -20.89 -13.43
N VAL A 117 -8.59 -21.36 -12.18
CA VAL A 117 -7.35 -21.24 -11.40
C VAL A 117 -6.20 -22.03 -12.04
N LEU A 118 -6.48 -23.21 -12.60
CA LEU A 118 -5.49 -24.01 -13.31
C LEU A 118 -5.05 -23.37 -14.63
N ALA A 119 -6.00 -22.82 -15.41
CA ALA A 119 -5.69 -22.15 -16.67
C ALA A 119 -4.86 -20.86 -16.49
N LEU A 120 -5.07 -20.13 -15.38
CA LEU A 120 -4.34 -18.92 -15.02
C LEU A 120 -3.12 -19.17 -14.12
N GLY A 121 -2.84 -20.43 -13.78
CA GLY A 121 -1.85 -20.79 -12.78
C GLY A 121 -0.46 -20.24 -13.08
N ALA A 122 -0.01 -20.30 -14.34
CA ALA A 122 1.30 -19.78 -14.73
C ALA A 122 1.42 -18.26 -14.52
N PHE A 123 0.37 -17.50 -14.84
CA PHE A 123 0.31 -16.05 -14.62
C PHE A 123 0.36 -15.72 -13.12
N VAL A 124 -0.47 -16.39 -12.32
CA VAL A 124 -0.52 -16.18 -10.87
C VAL A 124 0.82 -16.52 -10.22
N LEU A 125 1.40 -17.66 -10.57
CA LEU A 125 2.71 -18.08 -10.05
C LEU A 125 3.81 -17.12 -10.46
N GLY A 126 3.81 -16.62 -11.70
CA GLY A 126 4.75 -15.61 -12.17
C GLY A 126 4.66 -14.32 -11.36
N CYS A 127 3.46 -13.78 -11.17
CA CYS A 127 3.23 -12.58 -10.36
C CYS A 127 3.70 -12.78 -8.91
N LEU A 128 3.27 -13.88 -8.29
CA LEU A 128 3.65 -14.20 -6.92
C LEU A 128 5.15 -14.39 -6.77
N ALA A 129 5.82 -15.05 -7.72
CA ALA A 129 7.26 -15.24 -7.71
C ALA A 129 8.01 -13.90 -7.75
N VAL A 130 7.62 -12.99 -8.65
CA VAL A 130 8.24 -11.65 -8.74
C VAL A 130 7.99 -10.84 -7.47
N MET A 131 6.78 -10.89 -6.91
CA MET A 131 6.43 -10.21 -5.65
C MET A 131 7.21 -10.76 -4.45
N VAL A 132 7.31 -12.08 -4.32
CA VAL A 132 8.09 -12.76 -3.28
C VAL A 132 9.57 -12.46 -3.43
N LEU A 133 10.09 -12.48 -4.66
CA LEU A 133 11.48 -12.12 -4.95
C LEU A 133 11.77 -10.67 -4.59
N HIS A 134 10.84 -9.75 -4.90
CA HIS A 134 11.01 -8.35 -4.56
C HIS A 134 10.98 -8.15 -3.02
N LEU A 135 9.99 -8.72 -2.34
CA LEU A 135 9.83 -8.57 -0.90
C LEU A 135 10.94 -9.24 -0.09
N PHE A 136 11.28 -10.49 -0.37
CA PHE A 136 12.27 -11.22 0.44
C PHE A 136 13.67 -11.23 -0.16
N GLY A 137 13.83 -10.91 -1.45
CA GLY A 137 15.12 -10.77 -2.11
C GLY A 137 15.57 -9.32 -2.15
N THR A 138 14.94 -8.51 -3.01
CA THR A 138 15.34 -7.12 -3.25
C THR A 138 15.27 -6.29 -1.97
N MET A 139 14.15 -6.30 -1.24
CA MET A 139 14.04 -5.50 0.00
C MET A 139 14.96 -6.01 1.12
N SER A 140 15.24 -7.31 1.20
CA SER A 140 16.28 -7.83 2.12
C SER A 140 17.67 -7.32 1.75
N LEU A 141 17.98 -7.20 0.47
CA LEU A 141 19.24 -6.64 -0.01
C LEU A 141 19.36 -5.17 0.39
N TRP A 142 18.33 -4.36 0.11
CA TRP A 142 18.28 -2.95 0.56
C TRP A 142 18.44 -2.85 2.07
N LEU A 143 17.71 -3.64 2.84
CA LEU A 143 17.83 -3.65 4.30
C LEU A 143 19.27 -3.96 4.76
N ARG A 144 19.92 -4.96 4.15
CA ARG A 144 21.29 -5.36 4.51
C ARG A 144 22.35 -4.34 4.09
N LEU A 145 22.14 -3.64 2.98
CA LEU A 145 23.08 -2.63 2.48
C LEU A 145 23.02 -1.33 3.28
N PHE A 146 21.83 -0.93 3.71
CA PHE A 146 21.60 0.38 4.32
C PHE A 146 21.34 0.36 5.83
N THR A 147 21.22 -0.82 6.45
CA THR A 147 21.04 -0.96 7.90
C THR A 147 21.94 -2.05 8.47
N ARG A 148 22.11 -2.03 9.80
CA ARG A 148 22.83 -3.10 10.52
C ARG A 148 21.94 -4.31 10.86
N ARG A 149 20.69 -4.33 10.39
CA ARG A 149 19.72 -5.37 10.74
C ARG A 149 19.91 -6.63 9.91
N ARG A 150 19.69 -7.78 10.54
CA ARG A 150 19.69 -9.08 9.87
C ARG A 150 18.33 -9.30 9.20
N PRO A 151 18.25 -9.53 7.87
CA PRO A 151 16.98 -9.67 7.18
C PRO A 151 16.07 -10.79 7.74
N LEU A 152 16.63 -11.94 8.11
CA LEU A 152 15.83 -13.04 8.66
C LEU A 152 15.14 -12.66 9.98
N GLU A 153 15.84 -11.96 10.87
CA GLU A 153 15.29 -11.51 12.14
C GLU A 153 14.25 -10.41 11.93
N PHE A 154 14.48 -9.53 10.95
CA PHE A 154 13.53 -8.49 10.56
C PHE A 154 12.21 -9.09 10.06
N TRP A 155 12.25 -9.99 9.07
CA TRP A 155 11.04 -10.63 8.54
C TRP A 155 10.28 -11.44 9.59
N ARG A 156 10.99 -12.05 10.56
CA ARG A 156 10.34 -12.74 11.68
C ARG A 156 9.52 -11.80 12.56
N GLN A 157 9.99 -10.57 12.78
CA GLN A 157 9.28 -9.55 13.56
C GLN A 157 8.10 -8.94 12.79
N LEU A 158 8.18 -8.93 11.45
CA LEU A 158 7.13 -8.42 10.57
C LEU A 158 5.93 -9.34 10.37
N ARG A 159 5.99 -10.60 10.82
CA ARG A 159 4.92 -11.61 10.60
C ARG A 159 3.50 -11.10 10.87
N PRO A 160 3.21 -10.42 12.00
CA PRO A 160 1.85 -9.93 12.26
C PRO A 160 1.38 -8.91 11.22
N VAL A 161 2.28 -8.05 10.75
CA VAL A 161 1.99 -7.05 9.71
C VAL A 161 1.72 -7.72 8.38
N LEU A 162 2.59 -8.65 7.96
CA LEU A 162 2.44 -9.34 6.67
C LEU A 162 1.14 -10.14 6.60
N VAL A 163 0.78 -10.83 7.67
CA VAL A 163 -0.49 -11.58 7.76
C VAL A 163 -1.69 -10.62 7.73
N THR A 164 -1.61 -9.48 8.42
CA THR A 164 -2.68 -8.47 8.40
C THR A 164 -2.84 -7.87 7.01
N ALA A 165 -1.75 -7.49 6.35
CA ALA A 165 -1.75 -6.95 5.00
C ALA A 165 -2.36 -7.94 4.01
N PHE A 166 -1.94 -9.20 4.08
CA PHE A 166 -2.47 -10.27 3.25
C PHE A 166 -3.98 -10.47 3.48
N SER A 167 -4.43 -10.46 4.73
CA SER A 167 -5.84 -10.71 5.06
C SER A 167 -6.75 -9.57 4.66
N THR A 168 -6.34 -8.34 4.98
CA THR A 168 -7.15 -7.14 4.81
C THR A 168 -7.14 -6.64 3.37
N SER A 169 -6.08 -6.92 2.61
CA SER A 169 -5.90 -6.38 1.26
C SER A 169 -5.91 -4.83 1.22
N SER A 170 -5.53 -4.20 2.33
CA SER A 170 -5.46 -2.74 2.44
C SER A 170 -4.24 -2.29 3.23
N SER A 171 -3.39 -1.47 2.59
CA SER A 171 -2.25 -0.82 3.26
C SER A 171 -2.73 0.14 4.35
N ALA A 172 -3.81 0.88 4.10
CA ALA A 172 -4.40 1.80 5.08
C ALA A 172 -4.95 1.07 6.31
N ALA A 173 -5.66 -0.05 6.11
CA ALA A 173 -6.15 -0.86 7.23
C ALA A 173 -5.02 -1.54 8.03
N THR A 174 -3.85 -1.74 7.42
CA THR A 174 -2.69 -2.36 8.06
C THR A 174 -1.78 -1.35 8.78
N LEU A 175 -1.95 -0.05 8.51
CA LEU A 175 -1.09 1.00 9.06
C LEU A 175 -0.99 0.97 10.60
N PRO A 176 -2.07 0.77 11.37
CA PRO A 176 -1.97 0.65 12.84
C PRO A 176 -1.08 -0.52 13.28
N THR A 177 -1.17 -1.68 12.63
CA THR A 177 -0.31 -2.85 12.87
C THR A 177 1.14 -2.58 12.52
N ALA A 178 1.37 -1.87 11.40
CA ALA A 178 2.70 -1.48 10.96
C ALA A 178 3.35 -0.52 11.98
N LEU A 179 2.62 0.49 12.46
CA LEU A 179 3.09 1.44 13.48
C LEU A 179 3.42 0.74 14.81
N ALA A 180 2.55 -0.18 15.26
CA ALA A 180 2.79 -0.97 16.46
C ALA A 180 4.06 -1.83 16.34
N THR A 181 4.23 -2.50 15.20
CA THR A 181 5.38 -3.36 14.91
C THR A 181 6.67 -2.54 14.77
N ALA A 182 6.58 -1.36 14.16
CA ALA A 182 7.68 -0.42 14.05
C ALA A 182 8.20 0.04 15.41
N ARG A 183 7.31 0.36 16.34
CA ARG A 183 7.70 0.89 17.66
C ARG A 183 8.21 -0.18 18.61
N ALA A 184 7.48 -1.29 18.78
CA ALA A 184 7.79 -2.26 19.82
C ALA A 184 8.75 -3.36 19.35
N PRO A 185 8.39 -4.25 18.42
CA PRO A 185 9.32 -5.24 17.86
C PRO A 185 10.58 -4.63 17.24
N LEU A 186 10.40 -3.64 16.35
CA LEU A 186 11.51 -3.09 15.58
C LEU A 186 12.26 -1.96 16.29
N GLY A 187 11.70 -1.34 17.34
CA GLY A 187 12.36 -0.24 18.06
C GLY A 187 12.66 1.01 17.21
N LEU A 188 11.90 1.25 16.13
CA LEU A 188 12.03 2.45 15.30
C LEU A 188 11.54 3.68 16.05
N ARG A 189 12.19 4.84 15.82
CA ARG A 189 11.78 6.08 16.49
C ARG A 189 10.33 6.45 16.11
N PRO A 190 9.51 6.92 17.07
CA PRO A 190 8.13 7.32 16.79
C PRO A 190 8.01 8.42 15.73
N THR A 191 9.00 9.31 15.65
CA THR A 191 9.04 10.40 14.66
C THR A 191 9.24 9.88 13.23
N VAL A 192 10.14 8.90 13.05
CA VAL A 192 10.39 8.30 11.72
C VAL A 192 9.23 7.42 11.31
N SER A 193 8.86 6.45 12.15
CA SER A 193 7.77 5.52 11.85
C SER A 193 6.41 6.22 11.69
N GLY A 194 6.14 7.26 12.49
CA GLY A 194 4.92 8.06 12.42
C GLY A 194 4.77 8.94 11.18
N PHE A 195 5.85 9.16 10.42
CA PHE A 195 5.81 9.90 9.15
C PHE A 195 5.97 8.98 7.93
N VAL A 196 6.99 8.11 7.96
CA VAL A 196 7.33 7.26 6.81
C VAL A 196 6.25 6.22 6.52
N LEU A 197 5.67 5.58 7.54
CA LEU A 197 4.68 4.52 7.31
C LEU A 197 3.33 5.05 6.80
N PRO A 198 2.76 6.15 7.34
CA PRO A 198 1.56 6.72 6.75
C PRO A 198 1.78 7.20 5.30
N LEU A 199 2.93 7.82 5.02
CA LEU A 199 3.28 8.27 3.68
C LEU A 199 3.48 7.10 2.72
N GLY A 200 4.16 6.04 3.17
CA GLY A 200 4.39 4.81 2.43
C GLY A 200 3.10 4.10 2.07
N ALA A 201 2.14 3.99 3.01
CA ALA A 201 0.86 3.35 2.78
C ALA A 201 0.05 3.97 1.62
N THR A 202 0.34 5.23 1.25
CA THR A 202 -0.26 5.90 0.09
C THR A 202 0.64 5.97 -1.13
N MET A 203 1.95 6.20 -0.96
CA MET A 203 2.86 6.50 -2.08
C MET A 203 3.77 5.34 -2.48
N ASN A 204 4.11 4.43 -1.57
CA ASN A 204 5.06 3.35 -1.83
C ASN A 204 4.31 2.06 -2.22
N MET A 205 3.76 2.08 -3.43
CA MET A 205 2.96 0.99 -3.98
C MET A 205 3.75 0.07 -4.92
N ALA A 206 4.94 -0.37 -4.51
CA ALA A 206 5.83 -1.19 -5.35
C ALA A 206 5.21 -2.52 -5.82
N GLY A 207 4.49 -3.21 -4.95
CA GLY A 207 3.72 -4.41 -5.30
C GLY A 207 2.61 -4.13 -6.31
N THR A 208 1.98 -2.96 -6.22
CA THR A 208 0.96 -2.54 -7.20
C THR A 208 1.61 -2.30 -8.57
N ALA A 209 2.75 -1.60 -8.64
CA ALA A 209 3.47 -1.37 -9.90
C ALA A 209 3.92 -2.70 -10.55
N LEU A 210 4.44 -3.64 -9.75
CA LEU A 210 4.80 -4.99 -10.23
C LEU A 210 3.58 -5.72 -10.80
N TYR A 211 2.45 -5.64 -10.10
CA TYR A 211 1.20 -6.28 -10.54
C TYR A 211 0.66 -5.68 -11.84
N GLU A 212 0.60 -4.34 -11.94
CA GLU A 212 0.15 -3.63 -13.13
C GLU A 212 0.97 -4.03 -14.36
N GLY A 213 2.31 -4.07 -14.22
CA GLY A 213 3.19 -4.54 -15.29
C GLY A 213 2.93 -5.99 -15.69
N CYS A 214 2.78 -6.90 -14.73
CA CYS A 214 2.49 -8.30 -15.01
C CYS A 214 1.15 -8.47 -15.74
N VAL A 215 0.12 -7.76 -15.30
CA VAL A 215 -1.22 -7.81 -15.90
C VAL A 215 -1.17 -7.32 -17.34
N VAL A 216 -0.60 -6.14 -17.60
CA VAL A 216 -0.60 -5.57 -18.95
C VAL A 216 0.17 -6.46 -19.92
N LEU A 217 1.33 -6.99 -19.51
CA LEU A 217 2.09 -7.94 -20.33
C LEU A 217 1.31 -9.23 -20.60
N PHE A 218 0.65 -9.77 -19.59
CA PHE A 218 -0.14 -11.00 -19.72
C PHE A 218 -1.33 -10.83 -20.65
N VAL A 219 -2.09 -9.75 -20.50
CA VAL A 219 -3.24 -9.48 -21.37
C VAL A 219 -2.76 -9.20 -22.79
N ALA A 220 -1.68 -8.44 -22.97
CA ALA A 220 -1.09 -8.23 -24.31
C ALA A 220 -0.79 -9.56 -25.02
N GLN A 221 -0.16 -10.51 -24.30
CA GLN A 221 0.15 -11.84 -24.83
C GLN A 221 -1.11 -12.64 -25.21
N ILE A 222 -2.18 -12.57 -24.41
CA ILE A 222 -3.46 -13.23 -24.73
C ILE A 222 -4.06 -12.69 -26.03
N PHE A 223 -3.99 -11.38 -26.22
CA PHE A 223 -4.54 -10.72 -27.42
C PHE A 223 -3.57 -10.75 -28.62
N GLY A 224 -2.40 -11.40 -28.49
CA GLY A 224 -1.40 -11.46 -29.55
C GLY A 224 -0.74 -10.11 -29.84
N ILE A 225 -0.77 -9.18 -28.89
CA ILE A 225 -0.15 -7.86 -28.99
C ILE A 225 1.25 -7.96 -28.41
N GLU A 226 2.26 -7.84 -29.27
CA GLU A 226 3.65 -7.83 -28.84
C GLU A 226 4.06 -6.43 -28.38
N LEU A 227 4.46 -6.33 -27.11
CA LEU A 227 5.05 -5.12 -26.56
C LEU A 227 6.57 -5.17 -26.77
N GLY A 228 7.09 -4.33 -27.66
CA GLY A 228 8.53 -4.18 -27.86
C GLY A 228 9.23 -3.60 -26.62
N LEU A 229 10.55 -3.76 -26.51
CA LEU A 229 11.32 -3.29 -25.35
C LEU A 229 11.08 -1.82 -24.99
N GLY A 230 10.94 -0.94 -25.99
CA GLY A 230 10.61 0.48 -25.76
C GLY A 230 9.24 0.67 -25.08
N GLN A 231 8.22 -0.08 -25.52
CA GLN A 231 6.88 -0.04 -24.90
C GLN A 231 6.89 -0.65 -23.50
N GLN A 232 7.69 -1.71 -23.27
CA GLN A 232 7.84 -2.30 -21.94
C GLN A 232 8.53 -1.34 -20.95
N LEU A 233 9.51 -0.55 -21.40
CA LEU A 233 10.11 0.51 -20.58
C LEU A 233 9.11 1.61 -20.26
N THR A 234 8.31 2.04 -21.25
CA THR A 234 7.22 3.00 -21.02
C THR A 234 6.18 2.45 -20.05
N LEU A 235 5.81 1.17 -20.17
CA LEU A 235 4.90 0.49 -19.26
C LEU A 235 5.44 0.49 -17.83
N LEU A 236 6.74 0.19 -17.65
CA LEU A 236 7.38 0.25 -16.33
C LEU A 236 7.24 1.63 -15.69
N LEU A 237 7.54 2.70 -16.45
CA LEU A 237 7.43 4.07 -15.93
C LEU A 237 5.98 4.44 -15.60
N LEU A 238 5.04 4.12 -16.50
CA LEU A 238 3.62 4.39 -16.29
C LEU A 238 3.05 3.60 -15.11
N ALA A 239 3.45 2.34 -14.93
CA ALA A 239 3.02 1.51 -13.80
C ALA A 239 3.52 2.07 -12.45
N VAL A 240 4.75 2.57 -12.40
CA VAL A 240 5.27 3.22 -11.18
C VAL A 240 4.48 4.49 -10.86
N ILE A 241 4.20 5.34 -11.86
CA ILE A 241 3.43 6.57 -11.67
C ILE A 241 1.97 6.25 -11.29
N SER A 242 1.35 5.30 -11.98
CA SER A 242 -0.01 4.83 -11.74
C SER A 242 -0.18 4.26 -10.34
N ALA A 243 0.78 3.45 -9.87
CA ALA A 243 0.73 2.84 -8.55
C ALA A 243 0.66 3.89 -7.41
N VAL A 244 1.28 5.06 -7.55
CA VAL A 244 1.16 6.16 -6.57
C VAL A 244 -0.26 6.74 -6.53
N ALA A 245 -0.99 6.68 -7.64
CA ALA A 245 -2.37 7.16 -7.75
C ALA A 245 -3.43 6.14 -7.27
N VAL A 246 -3.03 4.90 -6.97
CA VAL A 246 -3.95 3.86 -6.53
C VAL A 246 -4.37 4.11 -5.07
N ALA A 247 -5.67 4.06 -4.81
CA ALA A 247 -6.19 4.13 -3.45
C ALA A 247 -5.76 2.89 -2.65
N ALA A 248 -5.39 3.08 -1.39
CA ALA A 248 -4.90 2.03 -0.48
C ALA A 248 -6.01 1.08 0.05
N ILE A 249 -6.92 0.66 -0.83
CA ILE A 249 -8.10 -0.16 -0.56
C ILE A 249 -8.17 -1.37 -1.50
N PRO A 250 -8.91 -2.44 -1.14
CA PRO A 250 -9.00 -3.64 -1.96
C PRO A 250 -9.51 -3.35 -3.37
N GLY A 251 -8.89 -3.97 -4.38
CA GLY A 251 -9.27 -3.80 -5.79
C GLY A 251 -9.01 -2.41 -6.39
N GLY A 252 -8.37 -1.49 -5.66
CA GLY A 252 -8.19 -0.10 -6.08
C GLY A 252 -7.43 0.11 -7.40
N SER A 253 -6.59 -0.83 -7.82
CA SER A 253 -5.76 -0.69 -9.04
C SER A 253 -6.48 -1.07 -10.34
N LEU A 254 -7.62 -1.78 -10.28
CA LEU A 254 -8.26 -2.32 -11.49
C LEU A 254 -8.66 -1.25 -12.51
N PRO A 255 -9.23 -0.09 -12.11
CA PRO A 255 -9.51 0.98 -13.06
C PRO A 255 -8.24 1.56 -13.69
N LEU A 256 -7.12 1.61 -12.96
CA LEU A 256 -5.88 2.16 -13.48
C LEU A 256 -5.23 1.22 -14.50
N ILE A 257 -5.27 -0.08 -14.22
CA ILE A 257 -4.87 -1.13 -15.16
C ILE A 257 -5.67 -1.05 -16.47
N ALA A 258 -6.98 -0.80 -16.39
CA ALA A 258 -7.81 -0.64 -17.59
C ALA A 258 -7.32 0.51 -18.47
N GLY A 259 -6.92 1.62 -17.85
CA GLY A 259 -6.32 2.76 -18.54
C GLY A 259 -5.00 2.41 -19.19
N LEU A 260 -4.14 1.65 -18.50
CA LEU A 260 -2.88 1.16 -19.06
C LEU A 260 -3.11 0.26 -20.28
N LEU A 261 -4.06 -0.67 -20.23
CA LEU A 261 -4.39 -1.52 -21.38
C LEU A 261 -4.79 -0.69 -22.61
N VAL A 262 -5.68 0.28 -22.42
CA VAL A 262 -6.10 1.21 -23.50
C VAL A 262 -4.90 1.99 -24.04
N ALA A 263 -4.01 2.47 -23.18
CA ALA A 263 -2.81 3.22 -23.59
C ALA A 263 -1.86 2.41 -24.49
N PHE A 264 -1.87 1.08 -24.38
CA PHE A 264 -1.08 0.18 -25.20
C PHE A 264 -1.88 -0.49 -26.33
N GLY A 265 -3.11 -0.03 -26.60
CA GLY A 265 -3.97 -0.56 -27.66
C GLY A 265 -4.53 -1.95 -27.37
N ILE A 266 -4.55 -2.36 -26.10
CA ILE A 266 -5.05 -3.65 -25.64
C ILE A 266 -6.51 -3.50 -25.20
N PRO A 267 -7.43 -4.39 -25.62
CA PRO A 267 -8.83 -4.33 -25.20
C PRO A 267 -8.98 -4.40 -23.65
N PRO A 268 -9.60 -3.39 -23.00
CA PRO A 268 -9.73 -3.36 -21.54
C PRO A 268 -10.63 -4.48 -21.00
N GLU A 269 -11.47 -5.09 -21.84
CA GLU A 269 -12.27 -6.28 -21.52
C GLU A 269 -11.40 -7.46 -21.06
N GLY A 270 -10.11 -7.48 -21.46
CA GLY A 270 -9.12 -8.45 -21.01
C GLY A 270 -8.94 -8.51 -19.49
N ILE A 271 -9.30 -7.45 -18.75
CA ILE A 271 -9.30 -7.46 -17.28
C ILE A 271 -10.24 -8.53 -16.73
N GLY A 272 -11.33 -8.85 -17.43
CA GLY A 272 -12.28 -9.87 -17.02
C GLY A 272 -11.63 -11.24 -16.76
N ILE A 273 -10.54 -11.53 -17.47
CA ILE A 273 -9.75 -12.76 -17.32
C ILE A 273 -9.04 -12.80 -15.95
N ILE A 274 -8.58 -11.65 -15.46
CA ILE A 274 -7.78 -11.54 -14.24
C ILE A 274 -8.65 -11.34 -13.00
N LEU A 275 -9.87 -10.82 -13.14
CA LEU A 275 -10.81 -10.65 -12.02
C LEU A 275 -10.99 -11.92 -11.19
N GLY A 276 -10.90 -13.09 -11.83
CA GLY A 276 -10.98 -14.39 -11.16
C GLY A 276 -9.80 -14.68 -10.20
N VAL A 277 -8.63 -14.09 -10.41
CA VAL A 277 -7.43 -14.32 -9.58
C VAL A 277 -6.94 -13.07 -8.86
N ASP A 278 -7.48 -11.89 -9.21
CA ASP A 278 -7.10 -10.59 -8.66
C ASP A 278 -7.19 -10.59 -7.14
N ARG A 279 -8.20 -11.23 -6.56
CA ARG A 279 -8.35 -11.21 -5.09
C ARG A 279 -7.14 -11.78 -4.37
N LEU A 280 -6.51 -12.85 -4.87
CA LEU A 280 -5.29 -13.43 -4.30
C LEU A 280 -4.07 -12.52 -4.55
N LEU A 281 -3.95 -12.00 -5.77
CA LEU A 281 -2.86 -11.11 -6.16
C LEU A 281 -2.92 -9.76 -5.43
N ASP A 282 -4.12 -9.31 -5.06
CA ASP A 282 -4.38 -8.12 -4.24
C ASP A 282 -3.90 -8.31 -2.79
N MET A 283 -4.12 -9.50 -2.21
CA MET A 283 -3.54 -9.85 -0.90
C MET A 283 -2.01 -9.81 -0.96
N ALA A 284 -1.43 -10.41 -2.00
CA ALA A 284 0.01 -10.49 -2.17
C ALA A 284 0.65 -9.11 -2.39
N ARG A 285 0.12 -8.29 -3.30
CA ARG A 285 0.67 -6.95 -3.58
C ARG A 285 0.58 -6.02 -2.36
N THR A 286 -0.50 -6.10 -1.60
CA THR A 286 -0.65 -5.32 -0.35
C THR A 286 0.43 -5.72 0.65
N THR A 287 0.70 -7.03 0.76
CA THR A 287 1.76 -7.55 1.63
C THR A 287 3.14 -7.03 1.21
N VAL A 288 3.42 -6.96 -0.10
CA VAL A 288 4.65 -6.39 -0.63
C VAL A 288 4.78 -4.90 -0.29
N ASN A 289 3.71 -4.11 -0.53
CA ASN A 289 3.70 -2.67 -0.25
C ASN A 289 4.03 -2.38 1.21
N VAL A 290 3.27 -2.97 2.14
CA VAL A 290 3.45 -2.73 3.58
C VAL A 290 4.79 -3.27 4.09
N GLY A 291 5.27 -4.40 3.54
CA GLY A 291 6.60 -4.92 3.86
C GLY A 291 7.72 -3.97 3.42
N ALA A 292 7.62 -3.41 2.21
CA ALA A 292 8.56 -2.42 1.69
C ALA A 292 8.52 -1.11 2.50
N ASP A 293 7.36 -0.69 2.99
CA ASP A 293 7.22 0.48 3.88
C ASP A 293 8.05 0.34 5.15
N LEU A 294 8.00 -0.84 5.79
CA LEU A 294 8.76 -1.10 7.01
C LEU A 294 10.27 -1.19 6.76
N VAL A 295 10.68 -1.75 5.62
CA VAL A 295 12.10 -1.73 5.22
C VAL A 295 12.56 -0.30 4.99
N THR A 296 11.78 0.51 4.29
CA THR A 296 12.07 1.92 4.04
C THR A 296 12.15 2.71 5.35
N ALA A 297 11.20 2.51 6.26
CA ALA A 297 11.22 3.15 7.58
C ALA A 297 12.46 2.77 8.39
N ALA A 298 12.92 1.51 8.33
CA ALA A 298 14.15 1.08 8.99
C ALA A 298 15.41 1.73 8.38
N ILE A 299 15.46 1.86 7.05
CA ILE A 299 16.57 2.52 6.35
C ILE A 299 16.63 4.01 6.69
N VAL A 300 15.48 4.70 6.65
CA VAL A 300 15.40 6.12 7.01
C VAL A 300 15.77 6.34 8.47
N ASP A 301 15.35 5.43 9.36
CA ASP A 301 15.72 5.49 10.78
C ASP A 301 17.25 5.38 10.96
N GLU A 302 17.92 4.41 10.35
CA GLU A 302 19.38 4.29 10.43
C GLU A 302 20.09 5.56 9.92
N GLY A 303 19.68 6.09 8.77
CA GLY A 303 20.28 7.30 8.18
C GLY A 303 20.10 8.57 9.03
N THR A 304 18.97 8.66 9.75
CA THR A 304 18.71 9.79 10.66
C THR A 304 19.34 9.60 12.04
N GLN A 305 19.86 8.42 12.40
CA GLN A 305 20.72 8.25 13.59
C GLN A 305 22.15 8.72 13.30
N ALA A 306 22.68 8.43 12.11
CA ALA A 306 24.02 8.85 11.70
C ALA A 306 24.18 10.39 11.61
N SER A 307 23.07 11.13 11.51
CA SER A 307 23.05 12.60 11.36
C SER A 307 22.77 13.37 12.67
N GLY A 308 22.53 12.67 13.80
CA GLY A 308 22.31 13.31 15.10
C GLY A 308 23.62 13.75 15.77
N PRO A 309 23.61 14.77 16.66
CA PRO A 309 24.81 15.13 17.42
C PRO A 309 25.28 13.92 18.24
N PRO A 310 26.61 13.68 18.35
CA PRO A 310 27.14 12.56 19.11
C PRO A 310 26.62 12.63 20.55
N ALA A 311 26.17 11.49 21.07
CA ALA A 311 25.72 11.32 22.43
C ALA A 311 26.83 11.77 23.40
N GLY A 312 26.72 12.99 23.92
CA GLY A 312 27.74 13.62 24.76
C GLY A 312 27.76 15.15 24.77
N ALA A 313 27.10 15.83 23.83
CA ALA A 313 27.05 17.30 23.80
C ALA A 313 25.71 17.85 24.32
N SER A 314 25.44 17.64 25.60
CA SER A 314 24.50 18.49 26.36
C SER A 314 25.01 18.56 27.80
N ALA A 315 25.91 19.52 28.02
CA ALA A 315 26.18 20.10 29.34
C ALA A 315 25.44 21.44 29.41
#